data_AF-A0A2E6GJ94-F1
#
_entry.id   AF-A0A2E6GJ94-F1
#
_cell.length_a   1.000
_cell.length_b   1.000
_cell.length_c   1.000
_cell.angle_alpha   90.00
_cell.angle_beta   90.00
_cell.angle_gamma   90.00
#
_symmetry.space_group_name_H-M   'P 1'
#
loop_
_entity.id
_entity.type
_entity.pdbx_description
1 polymer ?
#
loop_
_entity_poly.entity_id
_entity_poly.type
_entity_poly.pdbx_seq_one_letter_code
_entity_poly.pdbx_strand_id
1 'polypeptide(L)'
;MSGTVTGGGGAGDQGIDTNTGSGGITIINLNSGADISAVSGNAIVNDDGNSTVNANAGSSVNGGISLGGGDDNLIVDGADFSNVGLIDLGAGTDGIIVRNVTASFVGSDFTNTEGFKLESGMISLSGTATTNVTVTGGSLSAGSSPGSLNIVGNLDLGIGGKTLVELGGLLAGSNYDQIDVEDNLSTGPVEGIASLADGTIFDIDWFGGFTANLGDMFDILVADTINVSDINNVVFDFSDAALGSGLVWEFSIVNDGGHDTLRLEVAADSGPVPEPGTILIMLGGLRGFRLLRKRHQKRKAA
;
A
#
# COMPACT_ATOMS: atom_id res chain seq x y z
N MET A 1 -35.02 -13.52 -9.19
CA MET A 1 -34.62 -14.77 -9.86
C MET A 1 -33.10 -14.79 -9.83
N SER A 2 -32.47 -15.86 -9.35
CA SER A 2 -31.00 -15.98 -9.33
C SER A 2 -30.56 -16.91 -10.46
N GLY A 3 -29.70 -16.43 -11.36
CA GLY A 3 -29.10 -17.21 -12.44
C GLY A 3 -27.59 -17.37 -12.22
N THR A 4 -27.02 -18.47 -12.73
CA THR A 4 -25.56 -18.64 -12.86
C THR A 4 -25.25 -18.63 -14.36
N VAL A 5 -24.42 -17.69 -14.81
CA VAL A 5 -23.91 -17.65 -16.19
C VAL A 5 -22.50 -18.24 -16.20
N THR A 6 -22.29 -19.28 -17.01
CA THR A 6 -20.98 -19.88 -17.28
C THR A 6 -20.72 -19.92 -18.78
N GLY A 7 -19.82 -19.05 -19.27
CA GLY A 7 -19.27 -19.04 -20.62
C GLY A 7 -19.84 -17.96 -21.55
N GLY A 8 -18.95 -17.23 -22.22
CA GLY A 8 -19.26 -16.17 -23.18
C GLY A 8 -18.12 -15.96 -24.19
N GLY A 9 -17.94 -16.90 -25.11
CA GLY A 9 -17.13 -16.69 -26.32
C GLY A 9 -18.01 -16.15 -27.42
N GLY A 10 -18.15 -14.83 -27.51
CA GLY A 10 -19.02 -14.16 -28.47
C GLY A 10 -18.32 -12.97 -29.13
N ALA A 11 -18.10 -13.06 -30.45
CA ALA A 11 -17.57 -11.96 -31.27
C ALA A 11 -18.62 -10.84 -31.54
N GLY A 12 -19.41 -10.48 -30.52
CA GLY A 12 -20.44 -9.43 -30.62
C GLY A 12 -20.62 -8.74 -29.27
N ASP A 13 -20.13 -7.51 -29.19
CA ASP A 13 -20.30 -6.42 -28.22
C ASP A 13 -20.33 -6.67 -26.69
N GLN A 14 -20.72 -7.84 -26.16
CA GLN A 14 -20.69 -8.19 -24.72
C GLN A 14 -20.53 -9.71 -24.50
N GLY A 15 -19.73 -10.10 -23.50
CA GLY A 15 -19.48 -11.52 -23.16
C GLY A 15 -20.54 -12.13 -22.25
N ILE A 16 -20.88 -11.42 -21.16
CA ILE A 16 -21.96 -11.73 -20.22
C ILE A 16 -22.81 -10.48 -20.04
N ASP A 17 -24.12 -10.61 -20.23
CA ASP A 17 -25.12 -9.57 -20.01
C ASP A 17 -26.20 -10.14 -19.08
N THR A 18 -26.35 -9.55 -17.89
CA THR A 18 -27.40 -9.91 -16.94
C THR A 18 -28.34 -8.74 -16.72
N ASN A 19 -29.64 -9.05 -16.71
CA ASN A 19 -30.68 -8.08 -16.40
C ASN A 19 -31.36 -8.49 -15.09
N THR A 20 -31.03 -7.79 -14.02
CA THR A 20 -31.56 -8.05 -12.69
C THR A 20 -32.17 -6.77 -12.16
N GLY A 21 -33.48 -6.77 -11.96
CA GLY A 21 -34.17 -5.62 -11.38
C GLY A 21 -33.69 -5.30 -9.97
N SER A 22 -33.84 -4.04 -9.58
CA SER A 22 -33.42 -3.49 -8.28
C SER A 22 -33.70 -4.39 -7.08
N GLY A 23 -32.67 -4.59 -6.25
CA GLY A 23 -32.68 -5.48 -5.08
C GLY A 23 -32.62 -6.98 -5.40
N GLY A 24 -32.64 -7.36 -6.68
CA GLY A 24 -32.27 -8.69 -7.13
C GLY A 24 -30.75 -8.91 -7.01
N ILE A 25 -30.34 -10.18 -7.02
CA ILE A 25 -28.93 -10.56 -6.92
C ILE A 25 -28.55 -11.42 -8.13
N THR A 26 -27.53 -10.99 -8.86
CA THR A 26 -26.83 -11.75 -9.89
C THR A 26 -25.54 -12.32 -9.31
N ILE A 27 -25.23 -13.59 -9.59
CA ILE A 27 -23.91 -14.17 -9.30
C ILE A 27 -23.32 -14.74 -10.58
N ILE A 28 -22.18 -14.18 -11.00
CA ILE A 28 -21.42 -14.63 -12.16
C ILE A 28 -20.18 -15.36 -11.65
N ASN A 29 -20.02 -16.63 -12.04
CA ASN A 29 -18.86 -17.43 -11.64
C ASN A 29 -18.04 -17.79 -12.88
N LEU A 30 -16.85 -17.20 -12.98
CA LEU A 30 -15.87 -17.54 -14.02
C LEU A 30 -14.93 -18.59 -13.44
N ASN A 31 -15.10 -19.83 -13.89
CA ASN A 31 -14.25 -20.95 -13.49
C ASN A 31 -13.04 -21.06 -14.42
N SER A 32 -12.06 -21.88 -14.04
CA SER A 32 -10.90 -22.19 -14.88
C SER A 32 -11.33 -22.59 -16.31
N GLY A 33 -10.71 -21.97 -17.31
CA GLY A 33 -11.03 -22.13 -18.73
C GLY A 33 -12.17 -21.24 -19.24
N ALA A 34 -12.83 -20.45 -18.38
CA ALA A 34 -13.73 -19.39 -18.84
C ALA A 34 -12.90 -18.27 -19.47
N ASP A 35 -13.17 -18.01 -20.75
CA ASP A 35 -12.59 -16.91 -21.50
C ASP A 35 -13.73 -15.99 -21.93
N ILE A 36 -13.90 -14.89 -21.20
CA ILE A 36 -14.96 -13.92 -21.43
C ILE A 36 -14.36 -12.74 -22.16
N SER A 37 -14.80 -12.48 -23.38
CA SER A 37 -14.24 -11.41 -24.18
C SER A 37 -15.30 -10.60 -24.91
N ALA A 38 -15.03 -9.29 -25.02
CA ALA A 38 -15.68 -8.38 -25.95
C ALA A 38 -14.60 -7.73 -26.82
N VAL A 39 -14.81 -7.72 -28.14
CA VAL A 39 -13.87 -7.11 -29.10
C VAL A 39 -13.81 -5.59 -28.94
N SER A 40 -14.92 -5.00 -28.47
CA SER A 40 -15.05 -3.61 -28.07
C SER A 40 -16.14 -3.51 -27.01
N GLY A 41 -15.99 -2.60 -26.04
CA GLY A 41 -16.99 -2.37 -25.00
C GLY A 41 -16.80 -3.27 -23.78
N ASN A 42 -17.92 -3.61 -23.13
CA ASN A 42 -17.93 -4.30 -21.84
C ASN A 42 -18.10 -5.81 -22.03
N ALA A 43 -17.13 -6.59 -21.56
CA ALA A 43 -17.18 -8.04 -21.51
C ALA A 43 -18.20 -8.56 -20.49
N ILE A 44 -18.44 -7.83 -19.40
CA ILE A 44 -19.45 -8.18 -18.39
C ILE A 44 -20.31 -6.95 -18.12
N VAL A 45 -21.63 -7.13 -18.23
CA VAL A 45 -22.62 -6.09 -17.99
C VAL A 45 -23.71 -6.58 -17.05
N ASN A 46 -24.12 -5.70 -16.15
CA ASN A 46 -25.36 -5.79 -15.39
C ASN A 46 -26.03 -4.40 -15.31
N ASP A 47 -27.34 -4.34 -15.04
CA ASP A 47 -28.14 -3.12 -15.19
C ASP A 47 -28.52 -2.41 -13.87
N ASP A 48 -29.36 -3.00 -13.02
CA ASP A 48 -30.01 -2.28 -11.89
C ASP A 48 -29.98 -3.02 -10.54
N GLY A 49 -29.47 -4.25 -10.49
CA GLY A 49 -29.50 -5.11 -9.31
C GLY A 49 -28.11 -5.57 -8.88
N ASN A 50 -27.95 -5.89 -7.60
CA ASN A 50 -26.67 -6.30 -7.01
C ASN A 50 -26.02 -7.45 -7.78
N SER A 51 -24.72 -7.35 -8.01
CA SER A 51 -23.91 -8.33 -8.71
C SER A 51 -22.75 -8.80 -7.85
N THR A 52 -22.43 -10.08 -7.98
CA THR A 52 -21.16 -10.62 -7.51
C THR A 52 -20.50 -11.38 -8.65
N VAL A 53 -19.37 -10.86 -9.13
CA VAL A 53 -18.55 -11.50 -10.15
C VAL A 53 -17.38 -12.19 -9.45
N ASN A 54 -17.38 -13.52 -9.44
CA ASN A 54 -16.28 -14.34 -8.94
C ASN A 54 -15.43 -14.83 -10.11
N ALA A 55 -14.29 -14.19 -10.35
CA ALA A 55 -13.33 -14.59 -11.36
C ALA A 55 -12.20 -15.43 -10.73
N ASN A 56 -12.21 -16.74 -10.99
CA ASN A 56 -11.30 -17.70 -10.35
C ASN A 56 -10.09 -18.01 -11.23
N ALA A 57 -9.09 -18.65 -10.62
CA ALA A 57 -7.81 -18.94 -11.24
C ALA A 57 -7.95 -19.70 -12.56
N GLY A 58 -7.24 -19.19 -13.57
CA GLY A 58 -7.30 -19.73 -14.94
C GLY A 58 -8.54 -19.33 -15.74
N SER A 59 -9.33 -18.36 -15.28
CA SER A 59 -10.28 -17.62 -16.13
C SER A 59 -9.63 -16.34 -16.65
N SER A 60 -10.16 -15.80 -17.75
CA SER A 60 -9.73 -14.53 -18.35
C SER A 60 -10.93 -13.63 -18.67
N VAL A 61 -10.73 -12.33 -18.51
CA VAL A 61 -11.65 -11.29 -18.98
C VAL A 61 -10.90 -10.34 -19.91
N ASN A 62 -11.48 -10.05 -21.07
CA ASN A 62 -10.95 -9.12 -22.06
C ASN A 62 -12.04 -8.16 -22.52
N GLY A 63 -11.88 -6.87 -22.25
CA GLY A 63 -12.92 -5.86 -22.38
C GLY A 63 -13.39 -5.32 -21.03
N GLY A 64 -14.21 -4.27 -21.04
CA GLY A 64 -14.64 -3.57 -19.83
C GLY A 64 -15.62 -4.36 -18.95
N ILE A 65 -15.83 -3.91 -17.73
CA ILE A 65 -16.86 -4.42 -16.82
C ILE A 65 -17.75 -3.24 -16.43
N SER A 66 -19.06 -3.40 -16.49
CA SER A 66 -20.03 -2.36 -16.12
C SER A 66 -21.23 -2.98 -15.42
N LEU A 67 -21.33 -2.88 -14.09
CA LEU A 67 -22.32 -3.63 -13.31
C LEU A 67 -23.61 -2.87 -12.97
N GLY A 68 -23.61 -1.55 -13.20
CA GLY A 68 -24.83 -0.74 -13.19
C GLY A 68 -25.26 -0.31 -11.79
N GLY A 69 -26.56 -0.32 -11.49
CA GLY A 69 -27.03 0.01 -10.15
C GLY A 69 -27.03 -1.20 -9.20
N GLY A 70 -26.99 -0.93 -7.89
CA GLY A 70 -27.01 -1.95 -6.84
C GLY A 70 -25.68 -2.03 -6.11
N ASP A 71 -25.59 -2.90 -5.09
CA ASP A 71 -24.32 -3.14 -4.40
C ASP A 71 -23.55 -4.26 -5.11
N ASP A 72 -22.45 -3.90 -5.75
CA ASP A 72 -21.71 -4.73 -6.69
C ASP A 72 -20.33 -5.13 -6.15
N ASN A 73 -19.96 -6.39 -6.36
CA ASN A 73 -18.67 -6.92 -5.92
C ASN A 73 -17.96 -7.65 -7.06
N LEU A 74 -16.74 -7.22 -7.37
CA LEU A 74 -15.83 -7.93 -8.25
C LEU A 74 -14.75 -8.61 -7.42
N ILE A 75 -14.71 -9.95 -7.47
CA ILE A 75 -13.71 -10.75 -6.77
C ILE A 75 -12.80 -11.41 -7.81
N VAL A 76 -11.53 -11.01 -7.81
CA VAL A 76 -10.49 -11.55 -8.69
C VAL A 76 -9.57 -12.44 -7.87
N ASP A 77 -9.67 -13.75 -8.08
CA ASP A 77 -8.87 -14.77 -7.41
C ASP A 77 -8.04 -15.55 -8.43
N GLY A 78 -6.87 -15.02 -8.80
CA GLY A 78 -5.96 -15.63 -9.77
C GLY A 78 -6.40 -15.58 -11.24
N ALA A 79 -7.45 -14.82 -11.57
CA ALA A 79 -7.90 -14.62 -12.95
C ALA A 79 -7.06 -13.59 -13.70
N ASP A 80 -7.00 -13.70 -15.03
CA ASP A 80 -6.29 -12.76 -15.90
C ASP A 80 -7.21 -11.60 -16.33
N PHE A 81 -6.86 -10.40 -15.86
CA PHE A 81 -7.55 -9.14 -16.15
C PHE A 81 -6.64 -8.17 -16.91
N SER A 82 -5.51 -8.63 -17.45
CA SER A 82 -4.51 -7.78 -18.12
C SER A 82 -5.03 -7.00 -19.33
N ASN A 83 -6.17 -7.39 -19.89
CA ASN A 83 -6.83 -6.71 -21.01
C ASN A 83 -8.18 -6.07 -20.63
N VAL A 84 -8.41 -5.85 -19.33
CA VAL A 84 -9.55 -5.09 -18.82
C VAL A 84 -9.10 -3.63 -18.65
N GLY A 85 -9.63 -2.73 -19.47
CA GLY A 85 -9.29 -1.30 -19.43
C GLY A 85 -10.38 -0.42 -18.79
N LEU A 86 -11.42 -1.01 -18.22
CA LEU A 86 -12.47 -0.32 -17.48
C LEU A 86 -13.17 -1.31 -16.55
N ILE A 87 -13.33 -0.92 -15.29
CA ILE A 87 -14.17 -1.56 -14.27
C ILE A 87 -15.05 -0.47 -13.68
N ASP A 88 -16.30 -0.47 -14.09
CA ASP A 88 -17.35 0.42 -13.60
C ASP A 88 -18.33 -0.39 -12.77
N LEU A 89 -18.34 -0.20 -11.45
CA LEU A 89 -19.30 -0.90 -10.58
C LEU A 89 -20.60 -0.10 -10.40
N GLY A 90 -20.66 1.11 -10.95
CA GLY A 90 -21.88 1.92 -11.04
C GLY A 90 -22.37 2.49 -9.72
N ALA A 91 -23.62 2.29 -9.32
CA ALA A 91 -24.20 3.04 -8.20
C ALA A 91 -24.59 2.14 -7.04
N GLY A 92 -23.85 2.21 -5.94
CA GLY A 92 -24.20 1.53 -4.70
C GLY A 92 -23.10 1.60 -3.66
N THR A 93 -22.93 0.51 -2.92
CA THR A 93 -21.73 0.26 -2.11
C THR A 93 -20.93 -0.86 -2.77
N ASP A 94 -19.93 -0.45 -3.53
CA ASP A 94 -19.27 -1.31 -4.51
C ASP A 94 -17.82 -1.59 -4.15
N GLY A 95 -17.38 -2.82 -4.44
CA GLY A 95 -16.10 -3.34 -3.97
C GLY A 95 -15.35 -4.18 -4.98
N ILE A 96 -14.03 -3.97 -5.06
CA ILE A 96 -13.10 -4.85 -5.75
C ILE A 96 -12.26 -5.58 -4.71
N ILE A 97 -12.21 -6.91 -4.79
CA ILE A 97 -11.35 -7.74 -3.93
C ILE A 97 -10.42 -8.55 -4.81
N VAL A 98 -9.11 -8.38 -4.62
CA VAL A 98 -8.07 -9.05 -5.40
C VAL A 98 -7.25 -9.97 -4.49
N ARG A 99 -7.00 -11.18 -4.97
CA ARG A 99 -6.17 -12.19 -4.29
C ARG A 99 -5.49 -13.10 -5.31
N ASN A 100 -4.33 -13.66 -4.95
CA ASN A 100 -3.57 -14.62 -5.76
C ASN A 100 -3.27 -14.13 -7.20
N VAL A 101 -3.16 -12.81 -7.41
CA VAL A 101 -2.94 -12.20 -8.72
C VAL A 101 -1.55 -11.57 -8.78
N THR A 102 -0.92 -11.60 -9.96
CA THR A 102 0.13 -10.65 -10.33
C THR A 102 -0.40 -9.81 -11.49
N ALA A 103 -0.72 -8.55 -11.23
CA ALA A 103 -1.32 -7.68 -12.24
C ALA A 103 -0.89 -6.22 -12.05
N SER A 104 -1.08 -5.44 -13.10
CA SER A 104 -0.99 -3.98 -13.05
C SER A 104 -2.34 -3.42 -13.46
N PHE A 105 -2.83 -2.45 -12.70
CA PHE A 105 -4.03 -1.68 -13.03
C PHE A 105 -3.68 -0.20 -13.04
N VAL A 106 -4.37 0.57 -13.88
CA VAL A 106 -4.35 2.03 -13.77
C VAL A 106 -5.52 2.42 -12.87
N GLY A 107 -5.30 3.32 -11.91
CA GLY A 107 -6.34 3.75 -10.96
C GLY A 107 -7.57 4.33 -11.66
N SER A 108 -7.38 4.96 -12.83
CA SER A 108 -8.48 5.46 -13.68
C SER A 108 -9.31 4.36 -14.33
N ASP A 109 -8.85 3.10 -14.29
CA ASP A 109 -9.61 1.96 -14.78
C ASP A 109 -10.76 1.64 -13.81
N PHE A 110 -10.69 2.06 -12.55
CA PHE A 110 -11.77 1.89 -11.57
C PHE A 110 -12.65 3.14 -11.53
N THR A 111 -13.92 2.99 -11.87
CA THR A 111 -14.93 4.05 -11.73
C THR A 111 -16.06 3.59 -10.85
N ASN A 112 -16.60 4.52 -10.06
CA ASN A 112 -17.66 4.27 -9.10
C ASN A 112 -17.40 3.01 -8.27
N THR A 113 -16.30 3.04 -7.53
CA THR A 113 -15.88 1.95 -6.66
C THR A 113 -15.59 2.55 -5.29
N GLU A 114 -16.27 2.11 -4.24
CA GLU A 114 -16.10 2.65 -2.90
C GLU A 114 -14.90 2.03 -2.18
N GLY A 115 -14.49 0.81 -2.56
CA GLY A 115 -13.30 0.18 -2.03
C GLY A 115 -12.59 -0.80 -2.97
N PHE A 116 -11.26 -0.73 -2.97
CA PHE A 116 -10.35 -1.72 -3.52
C PHE A 116 -9.62 -2.44 -2.38
N LYS A 117 -9.63 -3.77 -2.37
CA LYS A 117 -8.97 -4.58 -1.35
C LYS A 117 -8.02 -5.60 -1.96
N LEU A 118 -6.76 -5.55 -1.54
CA LEU A 118 -5.76 -6.59 -1.79
C LEU A 118 -5.65 -7.52 -0.58
N GLU A 119 -5.88 -8.81 -0.79
CA GLU A 119 -5.75 -9.84 0.24
C GLU A 119 -4.50 -10.72 0.06
N SER A 120 -4.01 -10.87 -1.16
CA SER A 120 -2.76 -11.58 -1.49
C SER A 120 -2.35 -11.34 -2.94
N GLY A 121 -1.11 -11.73 -3.30
CA GLY A 121 -0.56 -11.50 -4.63
C GLY A 121 0.28 -10.22 -4.69
N MET A 122 0.49 -9.71 -5.90
CA MET A 122 1.26 -8.50 -6.16
C MET A 122 0.49 -7.64 -7.16
N ILE A 123 0.13 -6.43 -6.75
CA ILE A 123 -0.57 -5.46 -7.59
C ILE A 123 0.28 -4.20 -7.72
N SER A 124 0.44 -3.77 -8.96
CA SER A 124 0.97 -2.46 -9.31
C SER A 124 -0.21 -1.55 -9.65
N LEU A 125 -0.46 -0.52 -8.84
CA LEU A 125 -1.47 0.51 -9.12
C LEU A 125 -0.78 1.81 -9.53
N SER A 126 -1.23 2.44 -10.62
CA SER A 126 -0.65 3.69 -11.13
C SER A 126 -1.69 4.77 -11.36
N GLY A 127 -1.28 6.04 -11.41
CA GLY A 127 -2.20 7.15 -11.69
C GLY A 127 -3.10 7.46 -10.50
N THR A 128 -4.33 7.89 -10.73
CA THR A 128 -5.28 8.29 -9.68
C THR A 128 -6.35 7.24 -9.47
N ALA A 129 -6.43 6.66 -8.27
CA ALA A 129 -7.53 5.80 -7.84
C ALA A 129 -8.50 6.63 -6.96
N THR A 130 -9.75 6.79 -7.41
CA THR A 130 -10.78 7.52 -6.65
C THR A 130 -11.61 6.55 -5.81
N THR A 131 -10.94 5.86 -4.89
CA THR A 131 -11.52 4.81 -4.04
C THR A 131 -10.67 4.61 -2.79
N ASN A 132 -11.23 3.99 -1.75
CA ASN A 132 -10.41 3.54 -0.62
C ASN A 132 -9.58 2.33 -1.03
N VAL A 133 -8.32 2.27 -0.62
CA VAL A 133 -7.43 1.14 -0.89
C VAL A 133 -7.08 0.45 0.43
N THR A 134 -7.35 -0.84 0.54
CA THR A 134 -6.97 -1.66 1.70
C THR A 134 -6.04 -2.78 1.27
N VAL A 135 -4.87 -2.90 1.91
CA VAL A 135 -3.93 -4.00 1.71
C VAL A 135 -3.85 -4.83 2.99
N THR A 136 -4.59 -5.93 3.03
CA THR A 136 -4.60 -6.87 4.18
C THR A 136 -3.61 -8.02 4.04
N GLY A 137 -2.99 -8.16 2.86
CA GLY A 137 -1.97 -9.13 2.53
C GLY A 137 -1.54 -8.95 1.08
N GLY A 138 -0.40 -9.55 0.70
CA GLY A 138 0.20 -9.31 -0.62
C GLY A 138 1.01 -8.02 -0.69
N SER A 139 1.37 -7.62 -1.91
CA SER A 139 2.25 -6.49 -2.20
C SER A 139 1.57 -5.46 -3.10
N LEU A 140 1.61 -4.19 -2.72
CA LEU A 140 1.21 -3.03 -3.53
C LEU A 140 2.45 -2.27 -4.01
N SER A 141 2.51 -1.87 -5.27
CA SER A 141 3.52 -0.93 -5.79
C SER A 141 2.88 0.24 -6.54
N ALA A 142 3.61 1.35 -6.64
CA ALA A 142 3.19 2.57 -7.33
C ALA A 142 3.45 2.51 -8.85
N GLY A 143 2.82 1.57 -9.54
CA GLY A 143 2.84 1.51 -11.00
C GLY A 143 4.05 0.80 -11.59
N SER A 144 4.46 1.22 -12.80
CA SER A 144 5.70 0.77 -13.43
C SER A 144 6.87 1.48 -12.75
N SER A 145 7.28 0.95 -11.61
CA SER A 145 8.26 1.55 -10.74
C SER A 145 9.58 1.91 -11.47
N PRO A 146 10.21 3.06 -11.15
CA PRO A 146 9.70 4.11 -10.28
C PRO A 146 8.43 4.79 -10.82
N GLY A 147 7.43 5.01 -9.97
CA GLY A 147 6.15 5.60 -10.37
C GLY A 147 5.40 6.27 -9.22
N SER A 148 4.24 6.84 -9.55
CA SER A 148 3.35 7.46 -8.57
C SER A 148 1.95 6.85 -8.58
N LEU A 149 1.40 6.75 -7.38
CA LEU A 149 0.01 6.38 -7.14
C LEU A 149 -0.62 7.50 -6.30
N ASN A 150 -1.66 8.13 -6.82
CA ASN A 150 -2.52 9.03 -6.05
C ASN A 150 -3.80 8.27 -5.67
N ILE A 151 -4.13 8.26 -4.38
CA ILE A 151 -5.36 7.70 -3.84
C ILE A 151 -6.21 8.87 -3.35
N VAL A 152 -7.32 9.12 -4.04
CA VAL A 152 -8.35 10.06 -3.60
C VAL A 152 -9.36 9.26 -2.80
N GLY A 153 -9.12 9.19 -1.50
CA GLY A 153 -9.75 8.26 -0.57
C GLY A 153 -8.85 7.98 0.64
N ASN A 154 -9.05 6.84 1.32
CA ASN A 154 -8.18 6.38 2.39
C ASN A 154 -7.29 5.21 1.95
N LEU A 155 -6.11 5.09 2.57
CA LEU A 155 -5.23 3.94 2.43
C LEU A 155 -5.12 3.19 3.76
N ASP A 156 -5.49 1.91 3.80
CA ASP A 156 -5.35 1.06 4.97
C ASP A 156 -4.35 -0.07 4.69
N LEU A 157 -3.12 0.07 5.20
CA LEU A 157 -2.12 -0.99 5.16
C LEU A 157 -2.22 -1.85 6.44
N GLY A 158 -2.81 -3.02 6.28
CA GLY A 158 -3.01 -4.00 7.35
C GLY A 158 -1.76 -4.82 7.67
N ILE A 159 -1.83 -5.60 8.75
CA ILE A 159 -0.73 -6.46 9.20
C ILE A 159 -0.27 -7.42 8.08
N GLY A 160 1.03 -7.39 7.76
CA GLY A 160 1.60 -8.22 6.69
C GLY A 160 1.27 -7.76 5.27
N GLY A 161 0.53 -6.66 5.09
CA GLY A 161 0.48 -5.94 3.83
C GLY A 161 1.84 -5.34 3.54
N LYS A 162 2.32 -5.51 2.30
CA LYS A 162 3.62 -5.02 1.84
C LYS A 162 3.43 -3.89 0.82
N THR A 163 4.18 -2.82 0.97
CA THR A 163 4.36 -1.79 -0.06
C THR A 163 5.76 -1.95 -0.65
N LEU A 164 5.85 -2.16 -1.96
CA LEU A 164 7.12 -2.19 -2.69
C LEU A 164 7.49 -0.77 -3.09
N VAL A 165 8.71 -0.36 -2.77
CA VAL A 165 9.22 0.98 -3.02
C VAL A 165 10.59 0.89 -3.67
N GLU A 166 10.67 1.36 -4.91
CA GLU A 166 11.91 1.42 -5.66
C GLU A 166 12.54 2.81 -5.60
N LEU A 167 13.85 2.88 -5.33
CA LEU A 167 14.63 4.11 -5.22
C LEU A 167 15.69 4.19 -6.33
N GLY A 168 15.41 4.98 -7.37
CA GLY A 168 16.27 5.21 -8.54
C GLY A 168 16.87 6.62 -8.65
N GLY A 169 16.62 7.49 -7.67
CA GLY A 169 17.10 8.87 -7.62
C GLY A 169 16.25 9.71 -6.65
N LEU A 170 16.36 11.04 -6.70
CA LEU A 170 15.81 11.93 -5.65
C LEU A 170 14.48 12.63 -6.00
N LEU A 171 13.85 12.28 -7.12
CA LEU A 171 12.59 12.91 -7.56
C LEU A 171 11.43 11.94 -7.40
N ALA A 172 10.46 12.28 -6.55
CA ALA A 172 9.28 11.46 -6.29
C ALA A 172 8.48 11.17 -7.57
N GLY A 173 7.91 9.98 -7.68
CA GLY A 173 7.07 9.55 -8.79
C GLY A 173 7.77 9.36 -10.14
N SER A 174 9.00 9.84 -10.28
CA SER A 174 9.79 9.76 -11.53
C SER A 174 11.10 8.99 -11.36
N ASN A 175 11.75 9.17 -10.23
CA ASN A 175 12.99 8.47 -9.89
C ASN A 175 12.82 7.55 -8.68
N TYR A 176 11.79 7.73 -7.85
CA TYR A 176 11.44 6.76 -6.81
C TYR A 176 9.92 6.64 -6.66
N ASP A 177 9.48 5.52 -6.09
CA ASP A 177 8.05 5.26 -5.87
C ASP A 177 7.46 6.15 -4.78
N GLN A 178 6.32 6.77 -5.08
CA GLN A 178 5.57 7.55 -4.11
C GLN A 178 4.08 7.19 -4.15
N ILE A 179 3.50 6.99 -2.97
CA ILE A 179 2.06 6.95 -2.79
C ILE A 179 1.62 8.27 -2.14
N ASP A 180 0.63 8.91 -2.76
CA ASP A 180 -0.03 10.11 -2.25
C ASP A 180 -1.49 9.77 -1.90
N VAL A 181 -1.96 10.22 -0.74
CA VAL A 181 -3.30 9.91 -0.22
C VAL A 181 -3.99 11.23 0.13
N GLU A 182 -4.82 11.69 -0.79
CA GLU A 182 -5.44 13.02 -0.75
C GLU A 182 -6.92 12.95 -0.35
N ASP A 183 -7.39 13.97 0.35
CA ASP A 183 -8.82 14.18 0.60
C ASP A 183 -9.54 14.71 -0.65
N ASN A 184 -10.68 14.11 -0.98
CA ASN A 184 -11.62 14.73 -1.89
C ASN A 184 -12.53 15.71 -1.16
N LEU A 185 -12.14 16.99 -1.19
CA LEU A 185 -12.92 18.10 -0.60
C LEU A 185 -14.38 18.20 -1.08
N SER A 186 -14.80 17.44 -2.09
CA SER A 186 -16.16 17.43 -2.64
C SER A 186 -17.08 16.29 -2.18
N THR A 187 -16.56 15.21 -1.59
CA THR A 187 -17.35 13.99 -1.28
C THR A 187 -17.90 13.95 0.14
N GLY A 188 -17.31 14.67 1.10
CA GLY A 188 -17.91 14.91 2.42
C GLY A 188 -17.73 13.88 3.55
N PRO A 189 -17.06 12.71 3.42
CA PRO A 189 -16.39 12.04 4.54
C PRO A 189 -14.97 12.60 4.75
N VAL A 190 -14.31 12.20 5.84
CA VAL A 190 -12.87 12.48 6.03
C VAL A 190 -12.10 11.44 5.21
N GLU A 191 -11.55 11.85 4.07
CA GLU A 191 -10.60 11.08 3.26
C GLU A 191 -9.16 11.57 3.55
N GLY A 192 -8.17 11.12 2.77
CA GLY A 192 -6.77 11.54 2.95
C GLY A 192 -6.06 10.88 4.14
N ILE A 193 -6.64 9.83 4.75
CA ILE A 193 -6.02 9.12 5.86
C ILE A 193 -5.28 7.89 5.35
N ALA A 194 -4.00 7.78 5.71
CA ALA A 194 -3.21 6.56 5.57
C ALA A 194 -3.06 5.85 6.93
N SER A 195 -3.75 4.74 7.15
CA SER A 195 -3.63 3.92 8.35
C SER A 195 -2.59 2.83 8.19
N LEU A 196 -1.62 2.76 9.10
CA LEU A 196 -0.58 1.75 9.14
C LEU A 196 -0.76 0.86 10.37
N ALA A 197 -1.09 -0.41 10.16
CA ALA A 197 -1.13 -1.39 11.24
C ALA A 197 0.28 -1.79 11.71
N ASP A 198 0.38 -2.23 12.97
CA ASP A 198 1.60 -2.85 13.47
C ASP A 198 1.94 -4.09 12.63
N GLY A 199 3.18 -4.15 12.14
CA GLY A 199 3.66 -5.22 11.26
C GLY A 199 3.37 -5.01 9.76
N THR A 200 2.87 -3.84 9.34
CA THR A 200 2.93 -3.43 7.93
C THR A 200 4.37 -3.38 7.45
N ILE A 201 4.61 -3.75 6.19
CA ILE A 201 5.96 -3.87 5.62
C ILE A 201 6.16 -2.86 4.49
N PHE A 202 7.24 -2.08 4.55
CA PHE A 202 7.77 -1.35 3.39
C PHE A 202 9.03 -2.07 2.91
N ASP A 203 9.01 -2.54 1.68
CA ASP A 203 10.10 -3.25 1.01
C ASP A 203 10.85 -2.24 0.12
N ILE A 204 12.07 -1.90 0.52
CA ILE A 204 12.81 -0.81 -0.10
C ILE A 204 13.96 -1.38 -0.93
N ASP A 205 13.93 -1.08 -2.23
CA ASP A 205 14.87 -1.61 -3.21
C ASP A 205 15.61 -0.48 -3.95
N TRP A 206 16.89 -0.69 -4.27
CA TRP A 206 17.57 0.17 -5.24
C TRP A 206 17.08 -0.11 -6.67
N PHE A 207 16.88 0.95 -7.45
CA PHE A 207 16.56 0.86 -8.87
C PHE A 207 17.61 1.56 -9.74
N GLY A 208 17.80 1.07 -10.97
CA GLY A 208 18.63 1.75 -11.98
C GLY A 208 20.12 1.93 -11.61
N GLY A 209 20.62 1.19 -10.62
CA GLY A 209 21.99 1.32 -10.10
C GLY A 209 22.22 2.55 -9.21
N PHE A 210 21.15 3.21 -8.78
CA PHE A 210 21.22 4.29 -7.81
C PHE A 210 21.66 3.78 -6.44
N THR A 211 22.36 4.63 -5.70
CA THR A 211 22.67 4.44 -4.28
C THR A 211 22.60 5.81 -3.62
N ALA A 212 21.90 5.90 -2.50
CA ALA A 212 21.75 7.16 -1.79
C ALA A 212 23.04 7.55 -1.02
N ASN A 213 23.21 8.86 -0.83
CA ASN A 213 24.29 9.49 -0.09
C ASN A 213 23.78 10.10 1.21
N LEU A 214 24.70 10.45 2.11
CA LEU A 214 24.38 11.15 3.35
C LEU A 214 23.52 12.39 3.10
N GLY A 215 22.35 12.45 3.75
CA GLY A 215 21.38 13.54 3.68
C GLY A 215 20.34 13.40 2.58
N ASP A 216 20.38 12.34 1.76
CA ASP A 216 19.32 12.06 0.80
C ASP A 216 18.03 11.66 1.54
N MET A 217 16.90 12.13 1.05
CA MET A 217 15.57 11.92 1.64
C MET A 217 14.57 11.42 0.59
N PHE A 218 13.65 10.55 1.01
CA PHE A 218 12.61 9.96 0.17
C PHE A 218 11.26 10.02 0.89
N ASP A 219 10.29 10.68 0.28
CA ASP A 219 8.93 10.84 0.81
C ASP A 219 8.03 9.79 0.15
N ILE A 220 8.03 8.59 0.73
CA ILE A 220 7.50 7.38 0.08
C ILE A 220 5.98 7.24 0.26
N LEU A 221 5.42 7.89 1.28
CA LEU A 221 3.98 7.97 1.53
C LEU A 221 3.66 9.38 2.05
N VAL A 222 2.76 10.07 1.36
CA VAL A 222 2.21 11.37 1.75
C VAL A 222 0.71 11.20 1.99
N ALA A 223 0.19 11.80 3.06
CA ALA A 223 -1.23 11.78 3.37
C ALA A 223 -1.64 13.02 4.17
N ASP A 224 -2.92 13.40 4.18
CA ASP A 224 -3.41 14.43 5.10
C ASP A 224 -3.21 14.03 6.56
N THR A 225 -3.30 12.74 6.86
CA THR A 225 -2.96 12.17 8.17
C THR A 225 -2.40 10.78 8.01
N ILE A 226 -1.24 10.52 8.62
CA ILE A 226 -0.71 9.16 8.76
C ILE A 226 -1.04 8.65 10.16
N ASN A 227 -1.96 7.68 10.24
CA ASN A 227 -2.37 7.06 11.49
C ASN A 227 -1.57 5.78 11.75
N VAL A 228 -0.63 5.85 12.68
CA VAL A 228 0.15 4.70 13.15
C VAL A 228 0.24 4.72 14.67
N SER A 229 0.15 3.55 15.31
CA SER A 229 0.21 3.45 16.77
C SER A 229 1.61 3.78 17.30
N ASP A 230 2.63 3.21 16.66
CA ASP A 230 4.05 3.46 16.84
C ASP A 230 4.76 3.11 15.54
N ILE A 231 5.45 4.08 14.92
CA ILE A 231 6.17 3.86 13.67
C ILE A 231 7.25 2.78 13.79
N ASN A 232 7.74 2.51 15.01
CA ASN A 232 8.72 1.44 15.25
C ASN A 232 8.10 0.04 15.13
N ASN A 233 6.77 -0.09 15.08
CA ASN A 233 6.08 -1.36 14.82
C ASN A 233 5.88 -1.62 13.33
N VAL A 234 6.17 -0.64 12.46
CA VAL A 234 6.24 -0.84 11.01
C VAL A 234 7.59 -1.48 10.67
N VAL A 235 7.57 -2.44 9.75
CA VAL A 235 8.76 -3.15 9.30
C VAL A 235 9.28 -2.50 8.02
N PHE A 236 10.50 -1.98 8.08
CA PHE A 236 11.22 -1.56 6.88
C PHE A 236 12.23 -2.65 6.52
N ASP A 237 12.08 -3.23 5.33
CA ASP A 237 13.04 -4.14 4.75
C ASP A 237 13.96 -3.35 3.81
N PHE A 238 15.25 -3.38 4.11
CA PHE A 238 16.29 -2.70 3.33
C PHE A 238 17.32 -3.69 2.78
N SER A 239 16.97 -4.99 2.69
CA SER A 239 17.90 -6.03 2.21
C SER A 239 18.49 -5.70 0.85
N ASP A 240 17.69 -5.07 -0.02
CA ASP A 240 18.03 -4.72 -1.39
C ASP A 240 18.26 -3.21 -1.60
N ALA A 241 18.14 -2.41 -0.52
CA ALA A 241 18.54 -1.00 -0.44
C ALA A 241 19.67 -0.77 0.58
N ALA A 242 20.68 -1.66 0.59
CA ALA A 242 21.81 -1.54 1.50
C ALA A 242 22.63 -0.25 1.23
N LEU A 243 22.91 0.49 2.31
CA LEU A 243 23.71 1.72 2.25
C LEU A 243 25.22 1.43 2.32
N GLY A 244 26.01 2.43 1.92
CA GLY A 244 27.45 2.42 2.10
C GLY A 244 27.88 2.39 3.58
N SER A 245 29.11 1.95 3.84
CA SER A 245 29.67 1.90 5.20
C SER A 245 29.60 3.25 5.91
N GLY A 246 29.15 3.24 7.17
CA GLY A 246 29.02 4.44 8.00
C GLY A 246 27.75 5.26 7.72
N LEU A 247 26.80 4.69 6.99
CA LEU A 247 25.47 5.26 6.77
C LEU A 247 24.40 4.32 7.33
N VAL A 248 23.27 4.90 7.75
CA VAL A 248 22.10 4.17 8.23
C VAL A 248 20.83 4.79 7.64
N TRP A 249 19.79 3.97 7.54
CA TRP A 249 18.45 4.45 7.27
C TRP A 249 17.82 4.96 8.57
N GLU A 250 17.32 6.18 8.53
CA GLU A 250 16.38 6.71 9.51
C GLU A 250 15.03 6.87 8.82
N PHE A 251 13.96 6.68 9.58
CA PHE A 251 12.59 6.88 9.10
C PHE A 251 11.79 7.66 10.14
N SER A 252 10.92 8.55 9.65
CA SER A 252 10.09 9.38 10.52
C SER A 252 8.83 9.81 9.79
N ILE A 253 7.81 10.19 10.57
CA ILE A 253 6.67 10.94 10.04
C ILE A 253 6.94 12.42 10.33
N VAL A 254 7.03 13.21 9.28
CA VAL A 254 7.20 14.67 9.34
C VAL A 254 5.94 15.36 8.84
N ASN A 255 5.62 16.54 9.38
CA ASN A 255 4.58 17.37 8.80
C ASN A 255 5.20 18.33 7.79
N ASP A 256 4.81 18.22 6.52
CA ASP A 256 5.26 19.09 5.43
C ASP A 256 4.06 19.71 4.72
N GLY A 257 4.00 21.04 4.67
CA GLY A 257 2.91 21.74 4.00
C GLY A 257 1.49 21.53 4.58
N GLY A 258 1.36 20.89 5.75
CA GLY A 258 0.06 20.53 6.33
C GLY A 258 -0.34 19.06 6.13
N HIS A 259 0.49 18.29 5.43
CA HIS A 259 0.34 16.84 5.24
C HIS A 259 1.38 16.09 6.09
N ASP A 260 1.03 14.89 6.51
CA ASP A 260 1.96 13.96 7.13
C ASP A 260 2.69 13.17 6.05
N THR A 261 4.00 13.06 6.19
CA THR A 261 4.87 12.40 5.22
C THR A 261 5.73 11.37 5.92
N LEU A 262 5.62 10.10 5.49
CA LEU A 262 6.57 9.06 5.87
C LEU A 262 7.84 9.24 5.04
N ARG A 263 8.87 9.73 5.71
CA ARG A 263 10.17 10.06 5.13
C ARG A 263 11.22 9.04 5.53
N LEU A 264 11.95 8.54 4.54
CA LEU A 264 13.24 7.86 4.72
C LEU A 264 14.36 8.89 4.57
N GLU A 265 15.36 8.83 5.44
CA GLU A 265 16.56 9.66 5.39
C GLU A 265 17.82 8.80 5.51
N VAL A 266 18.83 9.12 4.71
CA VAL A 266 20.16 8.54 4.87
C VAL A 266 20.97 9.36 5.85
N ALA A 267 21.16 8.84 7.06
CA ALA A 267 21.92 9.49 8.10
C ALA A 267 23.33 8.89 8.25
N ALA A 268 24.20 9.61 8.95
CA ALA A 268 25.50 9.07 9.33
C ALA A 268 25.30 8.08 10.47
N ASP A 269 25.94 6.91 10.38
CA ASP A 269 26.05 6.01 11.52
C ASP A 269 26.86 6.71 12.62
N SER A 270 26.16 7.19 13.65
CA SER A 270 26.81 7.84 14.79
C SER A 270 27.64 6.87 15.64
N GLY A 271 27.58 5.57 15.33
CA GLY A 271 28.19 4.49 16.08
C GLY A 271 27.62 4.41 17.50
N PRO A 272 27.98 3.37 18.27
CA PRO A 272 27.72 3.40 19.70
C PRO A 272 28.49 4.58 20.30
N VAL A 273 27.76 5.62 20.74
CA VAL A 273 28.35 6.70 21.54
C VAL A 273 29.06 6.04 22.71
N PRO A 274 30.40 6.17 22.85
CA PRO A 274 31.12 5.52 23.93
C PRO A 274 30.47 5.94 25.24
N GLU A 275 30.02 4.96 26.03
CA GLU A 275 29.46 5.24 27.36
C GLU A 275 30.43 6.21 28.04
N PRO A 276 29.98 7.42 28.42
CA PRO A 276 30.90 8.37 29.01
C PRO A 276 31.54 7.67 30.20
N GLY A 277 32.87 7.81 30.35
CA GLY A 277 33.67 7.16 31.40
C GLY A 277 33.24 7.49 32.84
N THR A 278 32.06 8.09 33.02
CA THR A 278 31.26 8.23 34.23
C THR A 278 31.30 7.01 35.14
N ILE A 279 31.31 5.77 34.63
CA ILE A 279 31.48 4.57 35.47
C ILE A 279 32.87 4.56 36.14
N LEU A 280 33.93 4.86 35.38
CA LEU A 280 35.29 4.96 35.92
C LEU A 280 35.45 6.16 36.85
N ILE A 281 34.81 7.30 36.55
CA ILE A 281 34.82 8.50 37.40
C ILE A 281 34.04 8.24 38.70
N MET A 282 32.90 7.57 38.65
CA MET A 282 32.11 7.22 39.83
C MET A 282 32.86 6.21 40.71
N LEU A 283 33.48 5.18 40.12
CA LEU A 283 34.32 4.21 40.84
C LEU A 283 35.57 4.86 41.44
N GLY A 284 36.22 5.78 40.71
CA GLY A 284 37.33 6.59 41.20
C GLY A 284 36.90 7.50 42.37
N GLY A 285 35.75 8.16 42.25
CA GLY A 285 35.15 9.00 43.29
C GLY A 285 34.85 8.23 44.57
N LEU A 286 34.23 7.05 44.48
CA LEU A 286 33.94 6.21 45.66
C LEU A 286 35.23 5.75 46.38
N ARG A 287 36.28 5.41 45.64
CA ARG A 287 37.59 5.10 46.24
C ARG A 287 38.20 6.32 46.94
N GLY A 288 38.10 7.51 46.31
CA GLY A 288 38.51 8.78 46.90
C GLY A 288 37.79 9.08 48.22
N PHE A 289 36.47 8.93 48.27
CA PHE A 289 35.67 9.12 49.49
C PHE A 289 36.04 8.12 50.60
N ARG A 290 36.29 6.84 50.25
CA ARG A 290 36.77 5.83 51.23
C ARG A 290 38.13 6.21 51.83
N LEU A 291 39.04 6.74 51.02
CA LEU A 291 40.37 7.17 51.47
C LEU A 291 40.29 8.43 52.36
N LEU A 292 39.45 9.40 52.00
CA LEU A 292 39.20 10.60 52.81
C LEU A 292 38.60 10.24 54.18
N ARG A 293 37.63 9.32 54.22
CA ARG A 293 37.03 8.83 55.47
C ARG A 293 38.08 8.16 56.39
N LYS A 294 38.97 7.34 55.84
CA LYS A 294 40.07 6.73 56.62
C LYS A 294 41.04 7.77 57.19
N ARG A 295 41.37 8.82 56.43
CA ARG A 295 42.21 9.93 56.91
C ARG A 295 41.54 10.70 58.05
N HIS A 296 40.24 10.95 57.95
CA HIS A 296 39.50 11.71 58.96
C HIS A 296 39.38 10.95 60.29
N GLN A 297 39.25 9.63 60.26
CA GLN A 297 39.24 8.78 61.46
C GLN A 297 40.61 8.76 62.18
N LYS A 298 41.73 8.70 61.43
CA LYS A 298 43.07 8.74 62.04
C LYS A 298 43.38 10.06 62.76
N ARG A 299 42.87 11.19 62.26
CA ARG A 299 43.05 12.52 62.89
C ARG A 299 42.27 12.73 64.18
N LYS A 300 41.21 11.96 64.44
CA LYS A 300 40.45 12.03 65.70
C LYS A 300 41.00 11.11 66.80
N ALA A 301 41.93 10.23 66.45
CA ALA A 301 42.53 9.24 67.36
C ALA A 301 43.93 9.65 67.87
N ALA A 302 44.41 10.82 67.48
CA ALA A 302 45.63 11.47 67.95
C ALA A 302 45.24 12.75 68.69
#